data_AF-A0A7C2PRI2-F1
#
_entry.id   AF-A0A7C2PRI2-F1
#
_cell.length_a   1.000
_cell.length_b   1.000
_cell.length_c   1.000
_cell.angle_alpha   90.00
_cell.angle_beta   90.00
_cell.angle_gamma   90.00
#
_symmetry.space_group_name_H-M   'P 1'
#
loop_
_entity.id
_entity.type
_entity.pdbx_description
1 polymer ?
#
loop_
_entity_poly.entity_id
_entity_poly.type
_entity_poly.pdbx_seq_one_letter_code
_entity_poly.pdbx_strand_id
1 'polypeptide(L)'
;MNTAIKLLTTALMILSFGFVMSGCDKSIKDAITQSSDTEIMDTTADSGDMVEENTPPLAYAGKDQKVEVGETVMLSAAYIPDADGDLLRYIWTLADKPAQSMATITDKMGPETSFVVDVFGSYTVRLMVDDGTNYAFDIVNVSTYLRASDFNISLSQQDTEVTVNWKDLSNTNDSDAMAVVVDQGTDGVCSITGDTLTYTEAVDDNTTDSCQLSIANDEESVQVTVTIRRGLYEFSGIKEYLPIADLNGWSECYKDYYATSGTLLDDIKSSCSGNKIMLACRETGSGTLKVAAYADRTEVFLNTGDGGNTVHTANGVDWYYSESYSMGFAPVGEGVNRTSADTKFSSWNPPAHNDRISWHTGSARINGGWRCGDANTLNGSTAYERLIYHAD
;
A
#
# COMPACT_ATOMS: atom_id res chain seq x y z
N MET A 1 23.54 50.22 5.97
CA MET A 1 23.88 50.61 4.59
C MET A 1 22.88 49.89 3.70
N ASN A 2 21.83 50.56 3.21
CA ASN A 2 21.74 51.14 1.86
C ASN A 2 21.94 50.05 0.78
N THR A 3 21.03 49.75 -0.16
CA THR A 3 20.01 50.61 -0.79
C THR A 3 18.93 49.79 -1.51
N ALA A 4 17.75 50.38 -1.64
CA ALA A 4 16.59 49.97 -2.44
C ALA A 4 16.73 50.23 -3.95
N ILE A 5 15.95 49.49 -4.74
CA ILE A 5 15.32 49.86 -6.04
C ILE A 5 13.96 49.13 -5.99
N LYS A 6 12.74 49.69 -5.84
CA LYS A 6 11.99 50.86 -6.35
C LYS A 6 11.67 50.83 -7.86
N LEU A 7 10.40 50.56 -8.19
CA LEU A 7 9.52 51.35 -9.08
C LEU A 7 8.06 50.86 -8.85
N LEU A 8 7.18 51.61 -8.15
CA LEU A 8 6.31 52.75 -8.55
C LEU A 8 5.00 52.31 -9.28
N THR A 9 3.83 52.34 -8.61
CA THR A 9 2.78 53.42 -8.49
C THR A 9 1.64 53.24 -9.51
N THR A 10 0.34 53.40 -9.20
CA THR A 10 -0.42 54.50 -8.53
C THR A 10 -1.78 53.99 -7.97
N ALA A 11 -2.12 54.24 -6.69
CA ALA A 11 -3.00 55.29 -6.09
C ALA A 11 -4.52 54.94 -6.09
N LEU A 12 -5.29 54.78 -4.99
CA LEU A 12 -5.51 55.41 -3.66
C LEU A 12 -6.68 56.43 -3.63
N MET A 13 -7.73 56.12 -2.84
CA MET A 13 -8.45 56.96 -1.82
C MET A 13 -9.89 56.44 -1.64
N ILE A 14 -10.23 55.75 -0.53
CA ILE A 14 -10.70 56.23 0.80
C ILE A 14 -11.98 57.08 0.75
N LEU A 15 -13.07 56.58 1.36
CA LEU A 15 -13.77 57.22 2.49
C LEU A 15 -14.83 56.29 3.11
N SER A 16 -14.65 56.05 4.41
CA SER A 16 -15.56 55.40 5.36
C SER A 16 -16.50 56.42 6.02
N PHE A 17 -17.72 56.01 6.38
CA PHE A 17 -18.64 56.46 7.46
C PHE A 17 -20.07 56.11 6.98
N GLY A 18 -21.04 55.52 7.69
CA GLY A 18 -21.21 55.09 9.08
C GLY A 18 -22.73 54.96 9.36
N PHE A 19 -23.12 53.89 10.07
CA PHE A 19 -24.25 53.79 11.02
C PHE A 19 -25.75 53.66 10.60
N VAL A 20 -26.28 52.43 10.84
CA VAL A 20 -27.50 51.94 11.57
C VAL A 20 -28.92 52.54 11.40
N MET A 21 -29.82 51.61 11.02
CA MET A 21 -31.28 51.36 11.26
C MET A 21 -32.15 52.32 12.11
N SER A 22 -33.38 52.56 11.62
CA SER A 22 -34.62 52.72 12.40
C SER A 22 -35.85 52.37 11.53
N GLY A 23 -36.82 51.64 12.08
CA GLY A 23 -38.05 51.19 11.41
C GLY A 23 -39.34 51.92 11.86
N CYS A 24 -40.42 51.60 11.12
CA CYS A 24 -41.88 51.71 11.37
C CYS A 24 -42.54 53.05 11.78
N ASP A 25 -43.67 53.45 11.14
CA ASP A 25 -45.05 53.14 11.61
C ASP A 25 -46.19 53.76 10.73
N LYS A 26 -47.31 53.00 10.59
CA LYS A 26 -48.76 53.34 10.49
C LYS A 26 -49.38 54.32 9.44
N SER A 27 -50.33 53.84 8.62
CA SER A 27 -51.78 53.73 8.95
C SER A 27 -52.72 53.77 7.72
N ILE A 28 -53.74 52.91 7.77
CA ILE A 28 -54.97 52.81 6.96
C ILE A 28 -55.83 54.10 7.06
N LYS A 29 -56.52 54.50 5.97
CA LYS A 29 -57.94 54.97 5.96
C LYS A 29 -58.55 55.22 4.56
N ASP A 30 -59.81 54.79 4.46
CA ASP A 30 -60.76 54.70 3.35
C ASP A 30 -61.25 56.03 2.72
N ALA A 31 -61.85 55.93 1.52
CA ALA A 31 -63.22 56.38 1.13
C ALA A 31 -63.30 56.68 -0.40
N ILE A 32 -63.87 55.82 -1.27
CA ILE A 32 -65.28 55.61 -1.68
C ILE A 32 -65.96 56.81 -2.39
N THR A 33 -66.61 56.49 -3.53
CA THR A 33 -67.76 57.12 -4.26
C THR A 33 -67.47 58.28 -5.24
N GLN A 34 -68.07 58.41 -6.45
CA GLN A 34 -69.24 57.75 -7.08
C GLN A 34 -69.30 58.04 -8.62
N SER A 35 -69.65 57.00 -9.39
CA SER A 35 -70.46 56.90 -10.64
C SER A 35 -70.95 58.16 -11.40
N SER A 36 -70.80 58.16 -12.74
CA SER A 36 -71.90 57.87 -13.71
C SER A 36 -71.46 58.12 -15.17
N ASP A 37 -71.65 57.13 -16.04
CA ASP A 37 -72.38 57.20 -17.32
C ASP A 37 -71.90 56.15 -18.33
N THR A 38 -72.84 55.31 -18.75
CA THR A 38 -72.74 54.32 -19.82
C THR A 38 -72.95 54.97 -21.18
N GLU A 39 -72.00 54.84 -22.09
CA GLU A 39 -72.23 54.86 -23.54
C GLU A 39 -71.83 53.50 -24.13
N ILE A 40 -72.74 52.97 -24.96
CA ILE A 40 -72.57 51.72 -25.71
C ILE A 40 -71.73 52.04 -26.96
N MET A 41 -70.53 51.47 -27.06
CA MET A 41 -69.91 51.18 -28.36
C MET A 41 -69.90 49.66 -28.56
N ASP A 42 -70.83 49.24 -29.41
CA ASP A 42 -70.67 48.02 -30.20
C ASP A 42 -69.48 48.24 -31.14
N THR A 43 -68.38 47.54 -30.87
CA THR A 43 -67.39 47.22 -31.87
C THR A 43 -67.05 45.75 -31.69
N THR A 44 -67.65 44.92 -32.54
CA THR A 44 -67.16 43.60 -32.96
C THR A 44 -65.73 43.34 -32.48
N ALA A 45 -65.58 42.52 -31.43
CA ALA A 45 -64.31 41.88 -31.17
C ALA A 45 -64.02 41.00 -32.38
N ASP A 46 -63.17 41.52 -33.26
CA ASP A 46 -62.34 40.72 -34.13
C ASP A 46 -61.72 39.65 -33.23
N SER A 47 -62.20 38.42 -33.35
CA SER A 47 -61.51 37.26 -32.80
C SER A 47 -60.27 37.08 -33.66
N GLY A 48 -59.31 37.99 -33.47
CA GLY A 48 -57.93 37.77 -33.80
C GLY A 48 -57.57 36.48 -33.13
N ASP A 49 -57.30 35.47 -33.94
CA ASP A 49 -56.63 34.25 -33.56
C ASP A 49 -55.35 34.68 -32.84
N MET A 50 -55.41 34.74 -31.51
CA MET A 50 -54.25 34.99 -30.67
C MET A 50 -53.45 33.71 -30.75
N VAL A 51 -52.61 33.61 -31.78
CA VAL A 51 -51.60 32.56 -31.86
C VAL A 51 -50.69 32.81 -30.67
N GLU A 52 -50.92 32.09 -29.56
CA GLU A 52 -49.99 32.11 -28.45
C GLU A 52 -48.65 31.57 -28.97
N GLU A 53 -47.62 32.40 -28.88
CA GLU A 53 -46.28 32.05 -29.33
C GLU A 53 -45.72 31.00 -28.37
N ASN A 54 -45.24 29.88 -28.91
CA ASN A 54 -44.71 28.76 -28.13
C ASN A 54 -43.56 29.19 -27.21
N THR A 55 -43.61 28.77 -25.96
CA THR A 55 -42.59 28.98 -24.94
C THR A 55 -41.60 27.81 -24.98
N PRO A 56 -40.28 28.04 -25.15
CA PRO A 56 -39.31 26.94 -25.14
C PRO A 56 -39.33 26.15 -23.81
N PRO A 57 -39.03 24.84 -23.85
CA PRO A 57 -39.09 24.00 -22.67
C PRO A 57 -37.91 24.29 -21.73
N LEU A 58 -37.99 23.82 -20.48
CA LEU A 58 -36.87 23.86 -19.54
C LEU A 58 -36.19 22.47 -19.45
N ALA A 59 -34.87 22.46 -19.63
CA ALA A 59 -34.05 21.27 -19.45
C ALA A 59 -33.33 21.32 -18.08
N TYR A 60 -33.38 20.22 -17.33
CA TYR A 60 -32.63 20.05 -16.09
C TYR A 60 -32.13 18.61 -15.99
N ALA A 61 -30.84 18.42 -16.26
CA ALA A 61 -30.14 17.14 -16.33
C ALA A 61 -29.72 16.60 -14.94
N GLY A 62 -29.81 17.45 -13.90
CA GLY A 62 -29.36 17.13 -12.56
C GLY A 62 -28.12 17.95 -12.17
N LYS A 63 -27.51 17.60 -11.03
CA LYS A 63 -26.26 18.20 -10.57
C LYS A 63 -25.08 17.36 -11.04
N ASP A 64 -23.93 18.02 -11.20
CA ASP A 64 -22.64 17.35 -11.41
C ASP A 64 -22.38 16.29 -10.33
N GLN A 65 -21.78 15.18 -10.75
CA GLN A 65 -21.55 14.02 -9.91
C GLN A 65 -20.07 13.66 -9.83
N LYS A 66 -19.67 13.10 -8.69
CA LYS A 66 -18.34 12.56 -8.46
C LYS A 66 -18.46 11.13 -7.97
N VAL A 67 -17.91 10.17 -8.74
CA VAL A 67 -18.18 8.73 -8.59
C VAL A 67 -16.92 7.89 -8.80
N GLU A 68 -16.96 6.60 -8.45
CA GLU A 68 -15.86 5.67 -8.70
C GLU A 68 -15.94 5.02 -10.09
N VAL A 69 -14.79 4.55 -10.58
CA VAL A 69 -14.77 3.68 -11.76
C VAL A 69 -15.47 2.36 -11.41
N GLY A 70 -16.34 1.91 -12.31
CA GLY A 70 -17.24 0.77 -12.14
C GLY A 70 -18.61 1.13 -11.58
N GLU A 71 -18.81 2.35 -11.04
CA GLU A 71 -20.12 2.77 -10.55
C GLU A 71 -21.08 3.13 -11.69
N THR A 72 -22.37 2.96 -11.40
CA THR A 72 -23.46 3.36 -12.29
C THR A 72 -23.93 4.76 -11.90
N VAL A 73 -23.80 5.70 -12.83
CA VAL A 73 -24.36 7.05 -12.69
C VAL A 73 -25.82 7.00 -13.10
N MET A 74 -26.69 7.46 -12.21
CA MET A 74 -28.12 7.61 -12.47
C MET A 74 -28.42 9.09 -12.75
N LEU A 75 -29.13 9.37 -13.85
CA LEU A 75 -29.53 10.70 -14.28
C LEU A 75 -31.05 10.74 -14.45
N SER A 76 -31.64 11.88 -14.11
CA SER A 76 -33.09 12.08 -14.21
C SER A 76 -33.36 13.49 -14.71
N ALA A 77 -34.20 13.60 -15.73
CA ALA A 77 -34.76 14.86 -16.16
C ALA A 77 -35.81 15.26 -15.13
N ALA A 78 -35.60 16.37 -14.43
CA ALA A 78 -36.62 16.86 -13.51
C ALA A 78 -37.89 17.15 -14.32
N TYR A 79 -39.02 16.59 -13.90
CA TYR A 79 -40.30 16.86 -14.56
C TYR A 79 -40.69 18.31 -14.30
N ILE A 80 -40.53 19.13 -15.33
CA ILE A 80 -40.97 20.51 -15.38
C ILE A 80 -41.99 20.56 -16.52
N PRO A 81 -43.29 20.72 -16.22
CA PRO A 81 -44.31 20.86 -17.25
C PRO A 81 -43.97 22.00 -18.20
N ASP A 82 -44.26 21.80 -19.47
CA ASP A 82 -44.22 22.88 -20.44
C ASP A 82 -45.25 23.97 -20.06
N ALA A 83 -44.91 25.24 -20.31
CA ALA A 83 -45.75 26.38 -19.92
C ALA A 83 -47.07 26.42 -20.73
N ASP A 84 -47.02 25.94 -21.96
CA ASP A 84 -48.14 25.90 -22.90
C ASP A 84 -48.86 24.53 -22.87
N GLY A 85 -48.32 23.59 -22.09
CA GLY A 85 -48.90 22.26 -21.86
C GLY A 85 -48.50 21.21 -22.90
N ASP A 86 -47.47 21.49 -23.70
CA ASP A 86 -46.99 20.59 -24.74
C ASP A 86 -46.33 19.32 -24.19
N LEU A 87 -46.33 18.28 -25.03
CA LEU A 87 -45.74 16.98 -24.71
C LEU A 87 -44.22 17.00 -24.89
N LEU A 88 -43.49 16.84 -23.80
CA LEU A 88 -42.03 16.84 -23.80
C LEU A 88 -41.41 15.49 -24.21
N ARG A 89 -40.35 15.55 -25.02
CA ARG A 89 -39.49 14.42 -25.39
C ARG A 89 -38.08 14.66 -24.89
N TYR A 90 -37.43 13.60 -24.39
CA TYR A 90 -36.07 13.67 -23.86
C TYR A 90 -35.08 13.00 -24.80
N ILE A 91 -33.87 13.56 -24.92
CA ILE A 91 -32.75 12.93 -25.61
C ILE A 91 -31.48 13.10 -24.78
N TRP A 92 -30.96 11.99 -24.26
CA TRP A 92 -29.70 11.93 -23.54
C TRP A 92 -28.55 11.54 -24.47
N THR A 93 -27.47 12.30 -24.42
CA THR A 93 -26.24 12.04 -25.18
C THR A 93 -25.03 12.10 -24.27
N LEU A 94 -24.17 11.08 -24.33
CA LEU A 94 -22.82 11.18 -23.78
C LEU A 94 -21.97 11.97 -24.79
N ALA A 95 -21.81 13.27 -24.52
CA ALA A 95 -21.24 14.25 -25.42
C ALA A 95 -19.71 14.21 -25.45
N ASP A 96 -19.10 13.91 -24.30
CA ASP A 96 -17.67 13.66 -24.19
C ASP A 96 -17.37 12.58 -23.16
N LYS A 97 -16.27 11.85 -23.35
CA LYS A 97 -15.81 10.75 -22.49
C LYS A 97 -14.33 10.45 -22.72
N PRO A 98 -13.64 9.78 -21.79
CA PRO A 98 -12.25 9.37 -21.97
C PRO A 98 -12.03 8.55 -23.25
N ALA A 99 -10.86 8.68 -23.91
CA ALA A 99 -10.60 8.09 -25.24
C ALA A 99 -10.72 6.56 -25.30
N GLN A 100 -10.59 5.87 -24.16
CA GLN A 100 -10.72 4.42 -24.06
C GLN A 100 -12.02 3.96 -23.41
N SER A 101 -12.86 4.90 -22.97
CA SER A 101 -14.18 4.58 -22.45
C SER A 101 -15.03 3.95 -23.56
N MET A 102 -15.78 2.91 -23.22
CA MET A 102 -16.82 2.28 -24.04
C MET A 102 -18.22 2.58 -23.48
N ALA A 103 -18.33 3.52 -22.53
CA ALA A 103 -19.57 3.86 -21.86
C ALA A 103 -20.65 4.31 -22.85
N THR A 104 -21.88 3.84 -22.60
CA THR A 104 -23.06 4.21 -23.36
C THR A 104 -24.23 4.49 -22.43
N ILE A 105 -25.03 5.49 -22.79
CA ILE A 105 -26.31 5.78 -22.16
C ILE A 105 -27.29 4.61 -22.40
N THR A 106 -27.89 4.09 -21.33
CA THR A 106 -28.76 2.91 -21.36
C THR A 106 -30.11 3.19 -21.99
N ASP A 107 -30.82 4.24 -21.55
CA ASP A 107 -32.07 4.72 -22.16
C ASP A 107 -31.89 6.16 -22.62
N LYS A 108 -31.86 6.38 -23.93
CA LYS A 108 -31.64 7.73 -24.47
C LYS A 108 -32.88 8.61 -24.46
N MET A 109 -34.07 8.04 -24.32
CA MET A 109 -35.34 8.77 -24.52
C MET A 109 -36.22 8.82 -23.27
N GLY A 110 -35.88 8.05 -22.24
CA GLY A 110 -36.58 8.06 -20.97
C GLY A 110 -36.36 9.33 -20.14
N PRO A 111 -37.28 9.63 -19.20
CA PRO A 111 -37.10 10.69 -18.21
C PRO A 111 -35.98 10.34 -17.21
N GLU A 112 -35.59 9.07 -17.10
CA GLU A 112 -34.45 8.60 -16.34
C GLU A 112 -33.50 7.83 -17.24
N THR A 113 -32.20 7.92 -16.98
CA THR A 113 -31.19 7.15 -17.69
C THR A 113 -30.00 6.83 -16.79
N SER A 114 -29.10 6.01 -17.30
CA SER A 114 -27.86 5.68 -16.61
C SER A 114 -26.75 5.31 -17.58
N PHE A 115 -25.52 5.38 -17.09
CA PHE A 115 -24.36 4.77 -17.71
C PHE A 115 -23.39 4.28 -16.63
N VAL A 116 -22.54 3.33 -17.00
CA VAL A 116 -21.44 2.87 -16.14
C VAL A 116 -20.20 3.68 -16.47
N VAL A 117 -19.56 4.24 -15.44
CA VAL A 117 -18.25 4.85 -15.55
C VAL A 117 -17.23 3.72 -15.66
N ASP A 118 -16.63 3.55 -16.83
CA ASP A 118 -15.80 2.38 -17.14
C ASP A 118 -14.31 2.70 -17.22
N VAL A 119 -13.95 3.98 -17.29
CA VAL A 119 -12.58 4.47 -17.36
C VAL A 119 -12.46 5.70 -16.48
N PHE A 120 -11.31 5.87 -15.84
CA PHE A 120 -11.04 7.08 -15.06
C PHE A 120 -11.00 8.33 -15.96
N GLY A 121 -11.65 9.41 -15.52
CA GLY A 121 -11.65 10.71 -16.18
C GLY A 121 -13.01 11.41 -16.11
N SER A 122 -13.18 12.42 -16.95
CA SER A 122 -14.39 13.24 -17.00
C SER A 122 -15.34 12.79 -18.12
N TYR A 123 -16.64 12.78 -17.81
CA TYR A 123 -17.73 12.47 -18.73
C TYR A 123 -18.69 13.64 -18.79
N THR A 124 -19.02 14.10 -20.00
CA THR A 124 -20.00 15.16 -20.21
C THR A 124 -21.27 14.56 -20.77
N VAL A 125 -22.36 14.60 -20.00
CA VAL A 125 -23.67 14.13 -20.46
C VAL A 125 -24.58 15.33 -20.73
N ARG A 126 -25.23 15.32 -21.89
CA ARG A 126 -26.17 16.37 -22.31
C ARG A 126 -27.59 15.82 -22.37
N LEU A 127 -28.51 16.50 -21.71
CA LEU A 127 -29.95 16.35 -21.88
C LEU A 127 -30.43 17.36 -22.93
N MET A 128 -31.26 16.91 -23.86
CA MET A 128 -32.12 17.76 -24.70
C MET A 128 -33.58 17.50 -24.34
N VAL A 129 -34.36 18.57 -24.18
CA VAL A 129 -35.81 18.51 -24.02
C VAL A 129 -36.45 19.21 -25.22
N ASP A 130 -37.38 18.54 -25.88
CA ASP A 130 -38.05 18.98 -27.11
C ASP A 130 -39.57 18.92 -26.92
N ASP A 131 -40.26 20.05 -27.14
CA ASP A 131 -41.72 20.17 -27.03
C ASP A 131 -42.44 19.89 -28.37
N GLY A 132 -41.71 19.72 -29.47
CA GLY A 132 -42.21 19.54 -30.84
C GLY A 132 -42.08 20.78 -31.73
N THR A 133 -41.81 21.95 -31.14
CA THR A 133 -41.65 23.26 -31.80
C THR A 133 -40.28 23.88 -31.47
N ASN A 134 -39.87 23.82 -30.20
CA ASN A 134 -38.63 24.33 -29.63
C ASN A 134 -37.91 23.26 -28.80
N TYR A 135 -36.65 23.55 -28.45
CA TYR A 135 -35.84 22.67 -27.62
C TYR A 135 -34.92 23.45 -26.68
N ALA A 136 -34.54 22.81 -25.58
CA ALA A 136 -33.56 23.29 -24.62
C ALA A 136 -32.54 22.19 -24.26
N PHE A 137 -31.37 22.61 -23.78
CA PHE A 137 -30.32 21.70 -23.33
C PHE A 137 -29.90 21.98 -21.89
N ASP A 138 -29.46 20.92 -21.21
CA ASP A 138 -28.69 21.02 -19.97
C ASP A 138 -27.55 20.00 -19.96
N ILE A 139 -26.49 20.30 -19.22
CA ILE A 139 -25.28 19.48 -19.13
C ILE A 139 -25.05 19.08 -17.68
N VAL A 140 -24.70 17.82 -17.49
CA VAL A 140 -24.17 17.30 -16.23
C VAL A 140 -22.76 16.77 -16.47
N ASN A 141 -21.82 17.25 -15.65
CA ASN A 141 -20.45 16.77 -15.63
C ASN A 141 -20.31 15.68 -14.58
N VAL A 142 -19.70 14.57 -14.98
CA VAL A 142 -19.38 13.47 -14.08
C VAL A 142 -17.86 13.34 -14.04
N SER A 143 -17.30 13.45 -12.85
CA SER A 143 -15.86 13.27 -12.60
C SER A 143 -15.62 12.00 -11.78
N THR A 144 -14.44 11.41 -11.95
CA THR A 144 -13.99 10.28 -11.13
C THR A 144 -13.00 10.70 -10.06
N TYR A 145 -12.87 9.91 -9.00
CA TYR A 145 -11.83 10.07 -7.99
C TYR A 145 -11.05 8.78 -7.73
N LEU A 146 -9.83 8.93 -7.22
CA LEU A 146 -8.93 7.82 -6.92
C LEU A 146 -9.11 7.32 -5.49
N ARG A 147 -9.03 6.00 -5.28
CA ARG A 147 -8.88 5.39 -3.96
C ARG A 147 -7.56 4.67 -3.82
N ALA A 148 -7.04 4.64 -2.59
CA ALA A 148 -5.86 3.85 -2.25
C ALA A 148 -6.04 2.33 -2.51
N SER A 149 -7.28 1.85 -2.61
CA SER A 149 -7.62 0.46 -2.94
C SER A 149 -7.54 0.12 -4.43
N ASP A 150 -7.51 1.13 -5.31
CA ASP A 150 -7.39 0.91 -6.75
C ASP A 150 -5.97 0.49 -7.15
N PHE A 151 -5.05 0.49 -6.18
CA PHE A 151 -3.65 0.09 -6.34
C PHE A 151 -3.45 -1.37 -5.91
N ASN A 152 -3.17 -2.25 -6.87
CA ASN A 152 -2.71 -3.60 -6.59
C ASN A 152 -1.21 -3.59 -6.27
N ILE A 153 -0.88 -3.43 -4.99
CA ILE A 153 0.49 -3.50 -4.50
C ILE A 153 0.83 -4.97 -4.23
N SER A 154 1.61 -5.59 -5.10
CA SER A 154 2.16 -6.93 -4.87
C SER A 154 3.57 -6.81 -4.30
N LEU A 155 3.75 -7.24 -3.05
CA LEU A 155 5.06 -7.35 -2.43
C LEU A 155 5.66 -8.73 -2.75
N SER A 156 6.78 -8.76 -3.47
CA SER A 156 7.61 -9.96 -3.61
C SER A 156 8.47 -10.12 -2.36
N GLN A 157 8.37 -11.24 -1.66
CA GLN A 157 9.12 -11.47 -0.41
C GLN A 157 10.62 -11.72 -0.62
N GLN A 158 11.09 -11.86 -1.86
CA GLN A 158 12.42 -12.45 -2.09
C GLN A 158 13.49 -11.52 -2.64
N ASP A 159 13.16 -10.33 -3.13
CA ASP A 159 14.18 -9.45 -3.70
C ASP A 159 13.85 -7.98 -3.45
N THR A 160 14.88 -7.16 -3.51
CA THR A 160 14.93 -5.69 -3.44
C THR A 160 14.02 -4.94 -4.42
N GLU A 161 13.09 -5.61 -5.10
CA GLU A 161 12.24 -5.05 -6.14
C GLU A 161 10.75 -5.22 -5.77
N VAL A 162 10.07 -4.10 -5.54
CA VAL A 162 8.63 -4.07 -5.24
C VAL A 162 7.87 -3.63 -6.49
N THR A 163 7.44 -4.58 -7.31
CA THR A 163 6.63 -4.23 -8.49
C THR A 163 5.23 -3.75 -8.07
N VAL A 164 4.95 -2.46 -8.30
CA VAL A 164 3.63 -1.85 -8.11
C VAL A 164 2.97 -1.69 -9.48
N ASN A 165 2.04 -2.58 -9.84
CA ASN A 165 1.36 -2.50 -11.14
C ASN A 165 0.24 -1.44 -11.11
N TRP A 166 0.49 -0.23 -11.63
CA TRP A 166 -0.56 0.78 -11.88
C TRP A 166 -1.09 0.68 -13.32
N LYS A 167 -1.79 -0.41 -13.63
CA LYS A 167 -2.18 -0.73 -15.02
C LYS A 167 -3.25 0.20 -15.65
N ASP A 168 -3.93 1.05 -14.88
CA ASP A 168 -5.11 1.80 -15.37
C ASP A 168 -4.99 3.34 -15.38
N LEU A 169 -3.82 3.93 -15.12
CA LEU A 169 -3.71 5.40 -14.94
C LEU A 169 -3.02 6.17 -16.07
N SER A 170 -2.50 5.50 -17.10
CA SER A 170 -1.83 6.16 -18.25
C SER A 170 -2.78 6.75 -19.30
N ASN A 171 -4.09 6.74 -19.04
CA ASN A 171 -5.13 6.79 -20.07
C ASN A 171 -6.07 7.99 -19.87
N THR A 172 -5.71 8.91 -18.98
CA THR A 172 -6.48 10.13 -18.75
C THR A 172 -6.18 11.08 -19.90
N ASN A 173 -7.16 11.28 -20.79
CA ASN A 173 -7.12 12.37 -21.78
C ASN A 173 -7.39 13.74 -21.12
N ASP A 174 -7.11 13.85 -19.82
CA ASP A 174 -7.21 15.07 -19.07
C ASP A 174 -5.94 15.88 -19.29
N SER A 175 -6.06 17.18 -19.57
CA SER A 175 -4.91 18.09 -19.73
C SER A 175 -4.12 18.30 -18.44
N ASP A 176 -4.61 17.68 -17.36
CA ASP A 176 -4.25 17.91 -15.99
C ASP A 176 -3.35 16.74 -15.59
N ALA A 177 -2.04 16.99 -15.68
CA ALA A 177 -1.02 15.97 -15.70
C ALA A 177 -0.98 15.19 -14.38
N MET A 178 -1.22 13.88 -14.45
CA MET A 178 -1.01 13.00 -13.31
C MET A 178 0.48 12.91 -12.99
N ALA A 179 0.88 13.43 -11.82
CA ALA A 179 2.26 13.35 -11.34
C ALA A 179 2.39 12.17 -10.37
N VAL A 180 3.30 11.25 -10.68
CA VAL A 180 3.72 10.21 -9.75
C VAL A 180 5.01 10.67 -9.09
N VAL A 181 4.94 10.99 -7.79
CA VAL A 181 6.10 11.40 -6.99
C VAL A 181 6.44 10.29 -6.03
N VAL A 182 7.73 9.99 -5.91
CA VAL A 182 8.25 9.03 -4.95
C VAL A 182 9.12 9.77 -3.96
N ASP A 183 8.74 9.70 -2.69
CA ASP A 183 9.61 10.11 -1.61
C ASP A 183 10.60 8.99 -1.30
N GLN A 184 11.83 9.41 -0.99
CA GLN A 184 12.93 8.51 -0.71
C GLN A 184 12.60 7.65 0.52
N GLY A 185 13.14 6.43 0.50
CA GLY A 185 13.12 5.55 1.67
C GLY A 185 13.86 6.20 2.83
N THR A 186 13.53 5.76 4.04
CA THR A 186 14.25 6.18 5.25
C THR A 186 15.72 5.75 5.24
N ASP A 187 16.06 4.68 4.53
CA ASP A 187 17.40 4.08 4.44
C ASP A 187 17.79 3.61 3.02
N GLY A 188 16.98 3.93 2.01
CA GLY A 188 17.24 3.59 0.62
C GLY A 188 16.65 4.56 -0.39
N VAL A 189 16.86 4.23 -1.66
CA VAL A 189 16.43 5.02 -2.81
C VAL A 189 15.24 4.35 -3.45
N CYS A 190 14.14 5.08 -3.54
CA CYS A 190 12.96 4.65 -4.27
C CYS A 190 12.98 5.32 -5.65
N SER A 191 12.74 4.55 -6.71
CA SER A 191 12.78 5.02 -8.10
C SER A 191 11.64 4.42 -8.91
N ILE A 192 11.19 5.12 -9.94
CA ILE A 192 10.15 4.62 -10.85
C ILE A 192 10.73 4.48 -12.25
N THR A 193 10.51 3.32 -12.85
CA THR A 193 10.73 3.09 -14.28
C THR A 193 9.46 2.49 -14.89
N GLY A 194 8.78 3.27 -15.74
CA GLY A 194 7.53 2.83 -16.37
C GLY A 194 6.41 2.60 -15.35
N ASP A 195 6.00 1.35 -15.19
CA ASP A 195 5.00 0.87 -14.24
C ASP A 195 5.59 0.11 -13.05
N THR A 196 6.88 0.29 -12.78
CA THR A 196 7.58 -0.42 -11.71
C THR A 196 8.23 0.55 -10.73
N LEU A 197 7.94 0.38 -9.43
CA LEU A 197 8.66 0.99 -8.33
C LEU A 197 9.85 0.10 -7.97
N THR A 198 11.08 0.60 -8.12
CA THR A 198 12.27 -0.10 -7.68
C THR A 198 12.79 0.56 -6.43
N TYR A 199 12.99 -0.25 -5.38
CA TYR A 199 13.68 0.16 -4.18
C TYR A 199 15.15 -0.27 -4.26
N THR A 200 16.06 0.55 -3.77
CA THR A 200 17.48 0.22 -3.71
C THR A 200 18.02 0.66 -2.36
N GLU A 201 18.29 -0.31 -1.50
CA GLU A 201 18.80 -0.07 -0.17
C GLU A 201 20.17 0.60 -0.21
N ALA A 202 20.35 1.66 0.59
CA ALA A 202 21.63 2.35 0.68
C ALA A 202 22.51 1.74 1.79
N VAL A 203 21.90 1.16 2.82
CA VAL A 203 22.57 0.54 3.98
C VAL A 203 21.82 -0.72 4.40
N ASP A 204 22.53 -1.86 4.46
CA ASP A 204 21.99 -3.13 4.95
C ASP A 204 21.89 -3.12 6.49
N ASP A 205 20.77 -2.61 7.02
CA ASP A 205 20.58 -2.39 8.46
C ASP A 205 19.46 -3.25 9.10
N ASN A 206 18.85 -4.14 8.32
CA ASN A 206 17.75 -5.02 8.75
C ASN A 206 16.54 -4.27 9.35
N THR A 207 16.38 -2.98 9.07
CA THR A 207 15.20 -2.24 9.51
C THR A 207 14.06 -2.34 8.48
N THR A 208 12.86 -1.88 8.87
CA THR A 208 11.73 -1.79 7.94
C THR A 208 11.82 -0.47 7.23
N ASP A 209 11.94 -0.50 5.91
CA ASP A 209 11.90 0.72 5.11
C ASP A 209 10.48 0.98 4.55
N SER A 210 10.27 2.19 4.05
CA SER A 210 9.06 2.53 3.33
C SER A 210 9.33 3.52 2.20
N CYS A 211 8.76 3.26 1.03
CA CYS A 211 8.62 4.25 -0.03
C CYS A 211 7.23 4.89 0.04
N GLN A 212 7.15 6.20 -0.12
CA GLN A 212 5.86 6.89 -0.28
C GLN A 212 5.63 7.20 -1.74
N LEU A 213 4.50 6.74 -2.27
CA LEU A 213 4.04 6.99 -3.63
C LEU A 213 2.90 7.99 -3.57
N SER A 214 3.09 9.16 -4.16
CA SER A 214 2.06 10.18 -4.31
C SER A 214 1.56 10.18 -5.75
N ILE A 215 0.25 10.10 -5.94
CA ILE A 215 -0.40 10.24 -7.23
C ILE A 215 -1.35 11.41 -7.13
N ALA A 216 -1.12 12.44 -7.93
CA ALA A 216 -1.92 13.66 -7.92
C ALA A 216 -2.46 14.00 -9.30
N ASN A 217 -3.67 14.54 -9.35
CA ASN A 217 -4.14 15.40 -10.45
C ASN A 217 -4.22 16.85 -9.95
N ASP A 218 -4.77 17.75 -10.76
CA ASP A 218 -4.82 19.18 -10.47
C ASP A 218 -5.74 19.53 -9.28
N GLU A 219 -6.59 18.59 -8.83
CA GLU A 219 -7.59 18.81 -7.78
C GLU A 219 -7.37 17.97 -6.51
N GLU A 220 -6.77 16.78 -6.62
CA GLU A 220 -6.64 15.79 -5.56
C GLU A 220 -5.31 15.01 -5.62
N SER A 221 -4.86 14.53 -4.46
CA SER A 221 -3.73 13.62 -4.36
C SER A 221 -4.04 12.43 -3.45
N VAL A 222 -3.58 11.25 -3.85
CA VAL A 222 -3.61 10.02 -3.05
C VAL A 222 -2.19 9.62 -2.69
N GLN A 223 -1.99 9.32 -1.42
CA GLN A 223 -0.73 8.86 -0.86
C GLN A 223 -0.85 7.35 -0.59
N VAL A 224 0.09 6.59 -1.12
CA VAL A 224 0.24 5.15 -0.88
C VAL A 224 1.58 4.94 -0.20
N THR A 225 1.56 4.38 1.01
CA THR A 225 2.80 3.99 1.71
C THR A 225 3.09 2.53 1.39
N VAL A 226 4.20 2.29 0.68
CA VAL A 226 4.72 0.95 0.42
C VAL A 226 5.71 0.63 1.53
N THR A 227 5.35 -0.27 2.44
CA THR A 227 6.27 -0.74 3.49
C THR A 227 7.07 -1.93 2.99
N ILE A 228 8.39 -1.81 3.02
CA ILE A 228 9.35 -2.83 2.61
C ILE A 228 9.80 -3.54 3.87
N ARG A 229 9.30 -4.77 4.06
CA ARG A 229 9.76 -5.65 5.13
C ARG A 229 10.67 -6.69 4.53
N ARG A 230 11.97 -6.62 4.84
CA ARG A 230 12.88 -7.74 4.61
C ARG A 230 12.38 -8.93 5.42
N GLY A 231 11.85 -9.95 4.73
CA GLY A 231 11.39 -11.17 5.36
C GLY A 231 12.56 -11.93 5.97
N LEU A 232 12.37 -12.53 7.14
CA LEU A 232 13.35 -13.42 7.75
C LEU A 232 13.67 -14.57 6.78
N TYR A 233 14.96 -14.82 6.51
CA TYR A 233 15.38 -15.98 5.73
C TYR A 233 15.09 -17.26 6.52
N GLU A 234 14.04 -17.98 6.13
CA GLU A 234 13.59 -19.19 6.83
C GLU A 234 13.87 -20.47 6.02
N PHE A 235 14.20 -21.54 6.74
CA PHE A 235 14.44 -22.86 6.21
C PHE A 235 14.17 -23.94 7.26
N SER A 236 13.86 -25.15 6.79
CA SER A 236 13.74 -26.32 7.66
C SER A 236 14.88 -27.30 7.41
N GLY A 237 15.16 -28.11 8.43
CA GLY A 237 16.25 -29.07 8.39
C GLY A 237 17.62 -28.42 8.48
N ILE A 238 18.61 -29.14 7.97
CA ILE A 238 20.01 -28.74 8.01
C ILE A 238 20.39 -28.19 6.64
N LYS A 239 21.09 -27.05 6.62
CA LYS A 239 21.62 -26.44 5.40
C LYS A 239 23.13 -26.51 5.42
N GLU A 240 23.68 -27.00 4.32
CA GLU A 240 25.12 -26.95 4.05
C GLU A 240 25.43 -25.80 3.09
N TYR A 241 26.65 -25.27 3.19
CA TYR A 241 27.19 -24.24 2.30
C TYR A 241 26.30 -23.00 2.14
N LEU A 242 25.71 -22.53 3.25
CA LEU A 242 24.79 -21.40 3.28
C LEU A 242 25.58 -20.06 3.24
N PRO A 243 25.46 -19.25 2.18
CA PRO A 243 26.11 -17.94 2.13
C PRO A 243 25.59 -17.03 3.25
N ILE A 244 26.48 -16.32 3.95
CA ILE A 244 26.09 -15.41 5.03
C ILE A 244 25.30 -14.22 4.47
N ALA A 245 25.59 -13.82 3.22
CA ALA A 245 24.84 -12.78 2.52
C ALA A 245 23.35 -13.13 2.33
N ASP A 246 22.98 -14.41 2.41
CA ASP A 246 21.58 -14.86 2.25
C ASP A 246 20.82 -14.86 3.58
N LEU A 247 21.47 -14.64 4.72
CA LEU A 247 20.90 -14.71 6.07
C LEU A 247 20.09 -13.47 6.45
N ASN A 248 19.23 -13.01 5.57
CA ASN A 248 18.40 -11.83 5.79
C ASN A 248 17.57 -11.94 7.08
N GLY A 249 17.54 -10.87 7.90
CA GLY A 249 16.83 -10.85 9.18
C GLY A 249 17.51 -11.63 10.33
N TRP A 250 18.64 -12.29 10.10
CA TRP A 250 19.44 -12.93 11.16
C TRP A 250 20.60 -12.04 11.60
N SER A 251 20.85 -11.98 12.91
CA SER A 251 22.00 -11.26 13.47
C SER A 251 22.97 -12.22 14.15
N GLU A 252 24.27 -12.10 13.87
CA GLU A 252 25.33 -12.85 14.58
C GLU A 252 25.39 -12.34 16.02
N CYS A 253 25.08 -13.20 16.99
CA CYS A 253 25.04 -12.84 18.41
C CYS A 253 26.14 -13.54 19.23
N TYR A 254 26.80 -14.53 18.64
CA TYR A 254 27.98 -15.19 19.20
C TYR A 254 28.85 -15.76 18.10
N LYS A 255 30.17 -15.53 18.20
CA LYS A 255 31.18 -16.15 17.36
C LYS A 255 32.42 -16.45 18.19
N ASP A 256 32.99 -17.62 18.00
CA ASP A 256 34.22 -18.01 18.65
C ASP A 256 34.93 -19.14 17.88
N TYR A 257 36.19 -19.39 18.19
CA TYR A 257 36.92 -20.54 17.64
C TYR A 257 36.51 -21.83 18.34
N TYR A 258 36.64 -22.95 17.62
CA TYR A 258 36.52 -24.29 18.22
C TYR A 258 37.59 -24.56 19.30
N ALA A 259 38.72 -23.84 19.26
CA ALA A 259 39.77 -23.86 20.28
C ALA A 259 39.38 -23.21 21.61
N THR A 260 38.45 -22.26 21.60
CA THR A 260 38.17 -21.44 22.77
C THR A 260 37.30 -22.18 23.79
N SER A 261 37.56 -21.92 25.07
CA SER A 261 36.84 -22.49 26.21
C SER A 261 36.64 -21.42 27.29
N GLY A 262 35.67 -21.62 28.16
CA GLY A 262 35.40 -20.79 29.33
C GLY A 262 34.22 -19.83 29.19
N THR A 263 33.69 -19.61 27.98
CA THR A 263 32.51 -18.77 27.75
C THR A 263 31.29 -19.31 28.50
N LEU A 264 30.63 -18.48 29.31
CA LEU A 264 29.42 -18.86 30.02
C LEU A 264 28.26 -19.05 29.04
N LEU A 265 27.51 -20.14 29.20
CA LEU A 265 26.32 -20.40 28.39
C LEU A 265 25.24 -19.35 28.64
N ASP A 266 25.13 -18.80 29.85
CA ASP A 266 24.16 -17.75 30.15
C ASP A 266 24.51 -16.41 29.49
N ASP A 267 25.81 -16.10 29.31
CA ASP A 267 26.23 -14.91 28.56
C ASP A 267 25.87 -15.06 27.07
N ILE A 268 26.03 -16.27 26.52
CA ILE A 268 25.61 -16.60 25.16
C ILE A 268 24.10 -16.46 25.03
N LYS A 269 23.31 -17.08 25.92
CA LYS A 269 21.85 -16.97 25.91
C LYS A 269 21.40 -15.51 26.05
N SER A 270 22.09 -14.71 26.86
CA SER A 270 21.77 -13.30 27.05
C SER A 270 22.06 -12.47 25.79
N SER A 271 23.18 -12.73 25.11
CA SER A 271 23.58 -12.01 23.90
C SER A 271 22.74 -12.45 22.69
N CYS A 272 22.45 -13.74 22.59
CA CYS A 272 21.59 -14.33 21.58
C CYS A 272 20.15 -14.35 22.08
N SER A 273 19.50 -13.19 22.20
CA SER A 273 18.21 -13.01 22.87
C SER A 273 16.95 -13.30 22.03
N GLY A 274 17.10 -13.62 20.73
CA GLY A 274 15.96 -13.72 19.82
C GLY A 274 15.08 -14.94 20.08
N ASN A 275 13.86 -14.92 19.54
CA ASN A 275 12.90 -16.03 19.61
C ASN A 275 13.33 -17.25 18.79
N LYS A 276 14.16 -17.05 17.77
CA LYS A 276 14.74 -18.11 16.92
C LYS A 276 16.26 -18.11 17.08
N ILE A 277 16.84 -19.31 17.15
CA ILE A 277 18.27 -19.51 17.34
C ILE A 277 18.81 -20.43 16.27
N MET A 278 19.81 -19.96 15.54
CA MET A 278 20.56 -20.75 14.56
C MET A 278 21.92 -21.12 15.12
N LEU A 279 22.23 -22.41 15.20
CA LEU A 279 23.59 -22.87 15.43
C LEU A 279 24.25 -23.09 14.08
N ALA A 280 25.47 -22.59 13.92
CA ALA A 280 26.23 -22.72 12.69
C ALA A 280 27.73 -22.87 12.94
N CYS A 281 28.44 -23.28 11.90
CA CYS A 281 29.89 -23.31 11.90
C CYS A 281 30.45 -23.02 10.51
N ARG A 282 31.71 -22.59 10.43
CA ARG A 282 32.41 -22.36 9.16
C ARG A 282 33.92 -22.51 9.32
N GLU A 283 34.61 -22.56 8.19
CA GLU A 283 36.04 -22.26 8.15
C GLU A 283 36.28 -20.78 8.48
N THR A 284 37.35 -20.51 9.22
CA THR A 284 37.66 -19.17 9.73
C THR A 284 37.75 -18.16 8.59
N GLY A 285 36.96 -17.08 8.70
CA GLY A 285 36.89 -16.03 7.69
C GLY A 285 36.09 -16.35 6.43
N SER A 286 35.47 -17.54 6.32
CA SER A 286 34.61 -17.87 5.17
C SER A 286 33.34 -17.00 5.15
N GLY A 287 32.96 -16.53 3.95
CA GLY A 287 31.65 -15.87 3.71
C GLY A 287 30.48 -16.86 3.66
N THR A 288 30.74 -18.15 3.81
CA THR A 288 29.76 -19.24 3.70
C THR A 288 29.81 -20.10 4.96
N LEU A 289 28.65 -20.29 5.58
CA LEU A 289 28.44 -21.26 6.65
C LEU A 289 28.56 -22.67 6.09
N LYS A 290 29.37 -23.50 6.75
CA LYS A 290 29.57 -24.88 6.34
C LYS A 290 28.33 -25.72 6.60
N VAL A 291 27.79 -25.60 7.81
CA VAL A 291 26.53 -26.23 8.23
C VAL A 291 25.79 -25.27 9.15
N ALA A 292 24.47 -25.18 8.98
CA ALA A 292 23.57 -24.41 9.84
C ALA A 292 22.23 -25.12 10.03
N ALA A 293 21.65 -24.95 11.21
CA ALA A 293 20.27 -25.30 11.51
C ALA A 293 19.72 -24.29 12.51
N TYR A 294 18.42 -24.02 12.46
CA TYR A 294 17.75 -23.20 13.46
C TYR A 294 16.44 -23.82 13.93
N ALA A 295 16.01 -23.43 15.11
CA ALA A 295 14.67 -23.68 15.62
C ALA A 295 14.28 -22.55 16.56
N ASP A 296 13.09 -22.63 17.15
CA ASP A 296 12.72 -21.71 18.23
C ASP A 296 13.71 -21.88 19.40
N ARG A 297 13.99 -20.76 20.06
CA ARG A 297 14.96 -20.64 21.17
C ARG A 297 14.75 -21.70 22.25
N THR A 298 13.50 -21.96 22.58
CA THR A 298 13.11 -22.93 23.62
C THR A 298 13.48 -24.36 23.25
N GLU A 299 13.51 -24.68 21.95
CA GLU A 299 13.91 -25.99 21.44
C GLU A 299 15.44 -26.10 21.42
N VAL A 300 16.15 -25.11 20.84
CA VAL A 300 17.63 -25.16 20.74
C VAL A 300 18.31 -25.28 22.12
N PHE A 301 17.75 -24.62 23.15
CA PHE A 301 18.29 -24.67 24.51
C PHE A 301 17.51 -25.62 25.45
N LEU A 302 16.67 -26.51 24.92
CA LEU A 302 16.00 -27.53 25.74
C LEU A 302 17.04 -28.53 26.27
N ASN A 303 17.18 -28.58 27.60
CA ASN A 303 18.15 -29.47 28.24
C ASN A 303 17.73 -30.94 28.06
N THR A 304 18.55 -31.71 27.33
CA THR A 304 18.34 -33.14 27.07
C THR A 304 19.11 -34.06 28.04
N GLY A 305 19.71 -33.49 29.08
CA GLY A 305 20.41 -34.19 30.15
C GLY A 305 21.86 -34.52 29.84
N ASP A 306 22.54 -34.98 30.90
CA ASP A 306 23.95 -35.37 30.89
C ASP A 306 24.09 -36.88 30.62
N GLY A 307 25.15 -37.28 29.92
CA GLY A 307 25.57 -38.69 29.90
C GLY A 307 24.70 -39.67 29.11
N GLY A 308 23.97 -39.23 28.08
CA GLY A 308 23.19 -40.10 27.19
C GLY A 308 23.02 -39.53 25.78
N ASN A 309 22.37 -40.29 24.90
CA ASN A 309 22.15 -39.95 23.49
C ASN A 309 20.77 -39.33 23.22
N THR A 310 20.17 -38.73 24.25
CA THR A 310 18.85 -38.11 24.17
C THR A 310 18.90 -36.86 23.29
N VAL A 311 17.96 -36.80 22.35
CA VAL A 311 17.69 -35.69 21.45
C VAL A 311 16.19 -35.39 21.46
N HIS A 312 15.79 -34.23 20.96
CA HIS A 312 14.41 -33.94 20.59
C HIS A 312 14.39 -33.32 19.19
N THR A 313 13.29 -33.48 18.46
CA THR A 313 13.17 -33.00 17.08
C THR A 313 12.44 -31.67 17.02
N ALA A 314 13.05 -30.66 16.39
CA ALA A 314 12.44 -29.36 16.11
C ALA A 314 12.94 -28.80 14.78
N ASN A 315 12.05 -28.15 14.02
CA ASN A 315 12.32 -27.62 12.68
C ASN A 315 13.06 -28.60 11.73
N GLY A 316 12.72 -29.90 11.79
CA GLY A 316 13.33 -30.92 10.95
C GLY A 316 14.76 -31.34 11.32
N VAL A 317 15.18 -31.08 12.56
CA VAL A 317 16.53 -31.38 13.08
C VAL A 317 16.45 -31.99 14.48
N ASP A 318 17.34 -32.93 14.81
CA ASP A 318 17.49 -33.49 16.17
C ASP A 318 18.48 -32.64 16.98
N TRP A 319 17.96 -31.98 18.02
CA TRP A 319 18.68 -31.09 18.91
C TRP A 319 19.08 -31.77 20.21
N TYR A 320 20.25 -31.40 20.73
CA TYR A 320 20.68 -31.76 22.08
C TYR A 320 21.42 -30.60 22.74
N TYR A 321 21.15 -30.39 24.02
CA TYR A 321 21.78 -29.36 24.83
C TYR A 321 21.92 -29.85 26.26
N SER A 322 23.05 -29.54 26.87
CA SER A 322 23.26 -29.66 28.31
C SER A 322 24.31 -28.62 28.71
N GLU A 323 24.21 -28.14 29.95
CA GLU A 323 25.19 -27.21 30.54
C GLU A 323 26.49 -27.90 31.00
N SER A 324 26.46 -29.23 31.11
CA SER A 324 27.51 -30.03 31.74
C SER A 324 28.03 -31.17 30.85
N TYR A 325 27.65 -31.21 29.57
CA TYR A 325 28.00 -32.32 28.69
C TYR A 325 28.31 -31.91 27.24
N SER A 326 27.29 -31.64 26.43
CA SER A 326 27.47 -31.17 25.05
C SER A 326 26.22 -30.51 24.50
N MET A 327 26.41 -29.68 23.47
CA MET A 327 25.34 -29.10 22.66
C MET A 327 25.60 -29.26 21.16
N GLY A 328 24.53 -29.23 20.37
CA GLY A 328 24.61 -29.26 18.91
C GLY A 328 23.36 -29.88 18.30
N PHE A 329 23.50 -30.35 17.06
CA PHE A 329 22.41 -30.97 16.34
C PHE A 329 22.88 -32.06 15.38
N ALA A 330 21.94 -32.89 14.94
CA ALA A 330 22.12 -33.97 13.98
C ALA A 330 20.88 -34.18 13.10
N PRO A 331 20.99 -34.93 11.98
CA PRO A 331 19.84 -35.32 11.18
C PRO A 331 18.82 -36.13 11.97
N VAL A 332 17.54 -35.90 11.69
CA VAL A 332 16.42 -36.55 12.39
C VAL A 332 16.50 -38.07 12.28
N GLY A 333 16.36 -38.75 13.42
CA GLY A 333 16.28 -40.21 13.50
C GLY A 333 17.63 -40.92 13.33
N GLU A 334 18.71 -40.21 12.98
CA GLU A 334 20.04 -40.80 13.02
C GLU A 334 20.58 -40.89 14.45
N GLY A 335 20.06 -40.10 15.40
CA GLY A 335 20.58 -40.05 16.76
C GLY A 335 22.06 -39.61 16.84
N VAL A 336 22.60 -39.69 18.04
CA VAL A 336 23.95 -39.18 18.39
C VAL A 336 24.73 -40.20 19.21
N ASN A 337 26.05 -40.04 19.29
CA ASN A 337 26.89 -40.74 20.26
C ASN A 337 27.65 -39.72 21.11
N ARG A 338 26.99 -39.20 22.14
CA ARG A 338 27.50 -38.15 23.02
C ARG A 338 28.43 -38.76 24.06
N THR A 339 29.74 -38.61 23.86
CA THR A 339 30.80 -38.88 24.85
C THR A 339 31.47 -37.55 25.21
N SER A 340 30.71 -36.64 25.83
CA SER A 340 30.96 -35.19 25.92
C SER A 340 30.94 -34.41 24.59
N ALA A 341 30.74 -35.09 23.46
CA ALA A 341 30.43 -34.53 22.14
C ALA A 341 29.87 -35.64 21.24
N ASP A 342 29.18 -35.30 20.15
CA ASP A 342 28.67 -36.27 19.19
C ASP A 342 29.78 -36.84 18.30
N THR A 343 30.15 -38.09 18.57
CA THR A 343 31.18 -38.84 17.83
C THR A 343 30.61 -39.71 16.71
N LYS A 344 29.28 -39.77 16.54
CA LYS A 344 28.63 -40.62 15.54
C LYS A 344 28.94 -40.14 14.12
N PHE A 345 29.11 -41.05 13.16
CA PHE A 345 29.13 -40.73 11.73
C PHE A 345 27.72 -40.88 11.14
N SER A 346 27.38 -40.06 10.13
CA SER A 346 26.11 -40.23 9.42
C SER A 346 26.06 -41.59 8.74
N SER A 347 24.89 -42.21 8.77
CA SER A 347 24.62 -43.48 8.11
C SER A 347 24.11 -43.32 6.68
N TRP A 348 23.63 -42.12 6.33
CA TRP A 348 22.98 -41.83 5.05
C TRP A 348 23.91 -41.24 3.98
N ASN A 349 25.05 -40.63 4.37
CA ASN A 349 26.03 -40.08 3.44
C ASN A 349 27.48 -40.23 4.00
N PRO A 350 28.38 -41.02 3.37
CA PRO A 350 29.79 -41.15 3.80
C PRO A 350 30.55 -39.81 3.64
N PRO A 351 31.80 -39.67 4.14
CA PRO A 351 32.34 -38.49 4.87
C PRO A 351 32.60 -37.21 4.04
N ALA A 352 31.97 -37.06 2.88
CA ALA A 352 32.01 -35.84 2.09
C ALA A 352 31.07 -34.74 2.63
N HIS A 353 30.06 -35.10 3.43
CA HIS A 353 29.04 -34.17 3.97
C HIS A 353 28.52 -34.69 5.32
N ASN A 354 29.04 -34.23 6.48
CA ASN A 354 28.29 -34.41 7.73
C ASN A 354 27.41 -33.19 7.92
N ASP A 355 26.15 -33.46 8.22
CA ASP A 355 25.17 -32.42 8.54
C ASP A 355 25.08 -32.29 10.06
N ARG A 356 26.22 -32.13 10.75
CA ARG A 356 26.30 -32.25 12.22
C ARG A 356 27.18 -31.17 12.83
N ILE A 357 26.73 -30.61 13.94
CA ILE A 357 27.53 -29.73 14.80
C ILE A 357 27.59 -30.32 16.21
N SER A 358 28.74 -30.21 16.86
CA SER A 358 28.88 -30.60 18.25
C SER A 358 29.93 -29.78 18.98
N TRP A 359 29.55 -29.21 20.13
CA TRP A 359 30.43 -28.49 21.04
C TRP A 359 30.42 -29.12 22.42
N HIS A 360 31.58 -29.09 23.08
CA HIS A 360 31.73 -29.54 24.45
C HIS A 360 31.16 -28.48 25.40
N THR A 361 30.38 -28.91 26.39
CA THR A 361 29.97 -28.05 27.50
C THR A 361 30.35 -28.68 28.84
N GLY A 362 30.51 -27.86 29.86
CA GLY A 362 30.85 -28.32 31.20
C GLY A 362 30.80 -27.18 32.20
N SER A 363 30.18 -27.41 33.36
CA SER A 363 30.06 -26.40 34.41
C SER A 363 29.44 -25.08 33.89
N ALA A 364 28.38 -25.20 33.08
CA ALA A 364 27.66 -24.09 32.44
C ALA A 364 28.52 -23.23 31.49
N ARG A 365 29.57 -23.82 30.93
CA ARG A 365 30.49 -23.15 29.99
C ARG A 365 30.70 -23.95 28.72
N ILE A 366 31.09 -23.27 27.66
CA ILE A 366 31.68 -23.90 26.50
C ILE A 366 33.09 -24.39 26.84
N ASN A 367 33.41 -25.64 26.52
CA ASN A 367 34.70 -26.30 26.80
C ASN A 367 35.39 -26.77 25.51
N GLY A 368 35.23 -26.02 24.43
CA GLY A 368 35.79 -26.34 23.12
C GLY A 368 34.75 -26.89 22.15
N GLY A 369 35.16 -27.13 20.91
CA GLY A 369 34.30 -27.65 19.86
C GLY A 369 34.85 -28.95 19.26
N TRP A 370 33.94 -29.87 18.93
CA TRP A 370 34.31 -31.18 18.40
C TRP A 370 34.14 -31.28 16.88
N ARG A 371 33.00 -30.79 16.36
CA ARG A 371 32.59 -31.01 14.96
C ARG A 371 31.94 -29.80 14.32
N CYS A 372 32.34 -29.52 13.08
CA CYS A 372 31.73 -28.59 12.13
C CYS A 372 31.51 -29.29 10.80
N GLY A 373 30.32 -29.83 10.60
CA GLY A 373 30.02 -30.67 9.46
C GLY A 373 30.99 -31.85 9.36
N ASP A 374 31.51 -32.15 8.17
CA ASP A 374 32.54 -33.19 7.89
C ASP A 374 33.81 -33.07 8.74
N ALA A 375 34.18 -31.84 9.12
CA ALA A 375 35.34 -31.56 9.95
C ALA A 375 35.07 -31.95 11.40
N ASN A 376 35.85 -32.89 11.92
CA ASN A 376 35.77 -33.41 13.28
C ASN A 376 37.14 -33.37 13.96
N THR A 377 37.22 -33.76 15.24
CA THR A 377 38.44 -33.62 16.06
C THR A 377 38.94 -32.17 16.16
N LEU A 378 38.02 -31.21 16.15
CA LEU A 378 38.33 -29.78 16.09
C LEU A 378 38.75 -29.16 17.44
N ASN A 379 38.94 -29.99 18.46
CA ASN A 379 39.41 -29.54 19.77
C ASN A 379 40.74 -28.79 19.63
N GLY A 380 40.80 -27.55 20.10
CA GLY A 380 41.99 -26.71 19.98
C GLY A 380 42.20 -26.08 18.59
N SER A 381 41.28 -26.25 17.65
CA SER A 381 41.39 -25.70 16.29
C SER A 381 40.92 -24.25 16.21
N THR A 382 41.78 -23.39 15.66
CA THR A 382 41.43 -22.03 15.22
C THR A 382 41.12 -21.97 13.73
N ALA A 383 41.10 -23.11 13.02
CA ALA A 383 40.74 -23.17 11.61
C ALA A 383 39.22 -23.09 11.39
N TYR A 384 38.44 -23.38 12.44
CA TYR A 384 36.98 -23.37 12.40
C TYR A 384 36.39 -22.45 13.47
N GLU A 385 35.32 -21.77 13.08
CA GLU A 385 34.51 -20.92 13.93
C GLU A 385 33.17 -21.58 14.20
N ARG A 386 32.69 -21.44 15.43
CA ARG A 386 31.32 -21.73 15.86
C ARG A 386 30.56 -20.42 15.97
N LEU A 387 29.34 -20.41 15.49
CA LEU A 387 28.52 -19.20 15.39
C LEU A 387 27.12 -19.50 15.91
N ILE A 388 26.50 -18.47 16.50
CA ILE A 388 25.07 -18.43 16.75
C ILE A 388 24.52 -17.17 16.13
N TYR A 389 23.43 -17.33 15.39
CA TYR A 389 22.59 -16.23 14.95
C TYR A 389 21.26 -16.26 15.69
N HIS A 390 20.65 -15.10 15.88
CA HIS A 390 19.29 -14.97 16.40
C HIS A 390 18.41 -14.12 15.48
N ALA A 391 17.11 -14.35 15.57
CA ALA A 391 16.06 -13.57 14.92
C ALA A 391 14.80 -13.59 15.81
N ASP A 392 13.87 -12.65 15.57
CA ASP A 392 12.61 -12.51 16.33
C ASP A 392 11.37 -13.03 15.62
#